data_AF-A0A0A9CUS8-F1
#
_entry.id   AF-A0A0A9CUS8-F1
#
_cell.length_a   1.000
_cell.length_b   1.000
_cell.length_c   1.000
_cell.angle_alpha   90.00
_cell.angle_beta   90.00
_cell.angle_gamma   90.00
#
_symmetry.space_group_name_H-M   'P 1'
#
loop_
_entity.id
_entity.type
_entity.pdbx_description
1 polymer ?
#
loop_
_entity_poly.entity_id
_entity_poly.type
_entity_poly.pdbx_seq_one_letter_code
_entity_poly.pdbx_strand_id
1 'polypeptide(L)'
;MSAVVCGKRSSSIFADDLIASSSSPPSPPHHNHPSKRSRCSPTHAFDDAAVRRRESLLHHLLTRFPHMDPQLLERALEASGDNWDSAINSLNELRLESADAILSATVSESENGLSTVLKLAAEGAVSNGHLDVATENPPVTDNCQTSYHTSEWVELFVREMMSSSDIDDARARASRALHAFEKIIMERTGAEAVQNLHRENVMLKEQLALILRENAVLKRGVAIQHERQKKFDVRTQEVDSLKQLVSQYQEQLKTLEINNYALRVHLKQAQQNSSMPGRFPPDVF
;
A
#
# COMPACT_ATOMS: atom_id res chain seq x y z
N MET A 1 -8.36 39.10 -40.93
CA MET A 1 -6.98 38.75 -40.54
C MET A 1 -6.95 37.26 -40.22
N SER A 2 -5.97 36.58 -40.84
CA SER A 2 -5.54 35.16 -40.78
C SER A 2 -5.55 34.52 -39.37
N ALA A 3 -5.55 33.21 -39.15
CA ALA A 3 -5.49 31.99 -39.99
C ALA A 3 -5.96 30.78 -39.14
N VAL A 4 -6.50 29.75 -39.78
CA VAL A 4 -6.51 28.36 -39.27
C VAL A 4 -5.67 27.55 -40.24
N VAL A 5 -4.60 26.93 -39.75
CA VAL A 5 -3.68 26.08 -40.53
C VAL A 5 -4.05 24.61 -40.38
N CYS A 6 -4.10 23.96 -41.53
CA CYS A 6 -4.40 22.55 -41.79
C CYS A 6 -3.33 21.54 -41.30
N GLY A 7 -3.77 20.28 -41.17
CA GLY A 7 -2.96 19.08 -41.42
C GLY A 7 -3.50 17.87 -40.63
N LYS A 8 -3.70 16.67 -41.17
CA LYS A 8 -3.44 16.10 -42.51
C LYS A 8 -4.21 14.77 -42.59
N ARG A 9 -4.74 14.47 -43.77
CA ARG A 9 -5.44 13.23 -44.15
C ARG A 9 -4.50 12.02 -44.15
N SER A 10 -5.05 10.82 -43.95
CA SER A 10 -5.01 9.75 -44.97
C SER A 10 -6.06 8.69 -44.70
N SER A 11 -6.74 8.31 -45.77
CA SER A 11 -7.87 7.39 -45.88
C SER A 11 -7.59 6.39 -47.01
N SER A 12 -8.24 5.22 -46.92
CA SER A 12 -8.68 4.37 -48.04
C SER A 12 -7.64 3.42 -48.67
N ILE A 13 -7.99 2.12 -48.79
CA ILE A 13 -8.57 1.51 -50.01
C ILE A 13 -8.87 0.01 -49.77
N PHE A 14 -10.08 -0.40 -50.16
CA PHE A 14 -10.59 -1.77 -50.32
C PHE A 14 -10.16 -2.41 -51.65
N ALA A 15 -9.97 -3.73 -51.68
CA ALA A 15 -10.15 -4.70 -52.80
C ALA A 15 -9.71 -6.07 -52.24
N ASP A 16 -10.54 -7.05 -51.92
CA ASP A 16 -11.49 -7.89 -52.69
C ASP A 16 -10.93 -8.69 -53.87
N ASP A 17 -11.31 -9.98 -53.85
CA ASP A 17 -11.34 -11.02 -54.89
C ASP A 17 -10.16 -12.00 -55.21
N LEU A 18 -10.37 -13.23 -54.73
CA LEU A 18 -10.45 -14.55 -55.42
C LEU A 18 -9.21 -15.36 -55.91
N ILE A 19 -9.10 -16.55 -55.28
CA ILE A 19 -8.89 -17.93 -55.83
C ILE A 19 -7.60 -18.26 -56.63
N ALA A 20 -6.78 -19.20 -56.12
CA ALA A 20 -6.47 -20.51 -56.73
C ALA A 20 -5.23 -21.21 -56.13
N SER A 21 -5.27 -22.54 -56.11
CA SER A 21 -4.40 -23.50 -55.41
C SER A 21 -3.14 -23.97 -56.17
N SER A 22 -2.27 -24.70 -55.45
CA SER A 22 -1.19 -25.62 -55.88
C SER A 22 0.13 -24.95 -56.32
N SER A 23 1.34 -25.34 -55.89
CA SER A 23 1.90 -26.68 -55.67
C SER A 23 3.24 -26.59 -54.89
N SER A 24 3.66 -27.71 -54.28
CA SER A 24 4.96 -27.98 -53.62
C SER A 24 5.50 -29.32 -54.14
N PRO A 25 6.77 -29.77 -53.92
CA PRO A 25 8.08 -29.16 -53.60
C PRO A 25 9.24 -29.77 -54.48
N PRO A 26 10.58 -29.69 -54.21
CA PRO A 26 11.29 -30.29 -53.05
C PRO A 26 12.48 -29.48 -52.44
N SER A 27 12.78 -29.72 -51.15
CA SER A 27 13.98 -29.30 -50.37
C SER A 27 15.19 -30.27 -50.63
N PRO A 28 16.45 -30.11 -50.11
CA PRO A 28 16.91 -29.61 -48.79
C PRO A 28 18.37 -28.98 -48.77
N PRO A 29 19.17 -28.87 -47.67
CA PRO A 29 18.93 -28.76 -46.20
C PRO A 29 19.76 -27.63 -45.47
N HIS A 30 19.52 -27.52 -44.16
CA HIS A 30 20.36 -26.94 -43.08
C HIS A 30 20.36 -25.41 -42.85
N HIS A 31 19.75 -24.96 -41.74
CA HIS A 31 20.48 -24.43 -40.58
C HIS A 31 19.52 -24.18 -39.40
N ASN A 32 19.96 -24.61 -38.22
CA ASN A 32 19.25 -24.57 -36.94
C ASN A 32 19.15 -23.15 -36.37
N HIS A 33 17.96 -22.74 -35.94
CA HIS A 33 17.79 -21.78 -34.83
C HIS A 33 16.52 -22.11 -34.04
N PRO A 34 16.60 -22.54 -32.77
CA PRO A 34 15.42 -22.78 -31.96
C PRO A 34 14.86 -21.47 -31.41
N SER A 35 13.61 -21.17 -31.76
CA SER A 35 12.78 -20.18 -31.07
C SER A 35 12.47 -20.67 -29.66
N LYS A 36 12.87 -19.92 -28.64
CA LYS A 36 12.50 -20.16 -27.24
C LYS A 36 11.02 -19.87 -27.02
N ARG A 37 10.20 -20.91 -27.04
CA ARG A 37 8.84 -20.89 -26.48
C ARG A 37 8.97 -21.01 -24.96
N SER A 38 8.89 -19.89 -24.26
CA SER A 38 8.79 -19.90 -22.79
C SER A 38 7.42 -20.48 -22.40
N ARG A 39 7.41 -21.70 -21.88
CA ARG A 39 6.34 -22.21 -21.02
C ARG A 39 6.81 -22.00 -19.58
N CYS A 40 6.37 -20.92 -18.94
CA CYS A 40 6.50 -20.78 -17.49
C CYS A 40 5.27 -21.39 -16.83
N SER A 41 5.49 -22.46 -16.07
CA SER A 41 4.55 -22.94 -15.06
C SER A 41 4.51 -21.94 -13.88
N PRO A 42 3.35 -21.55 -13.32
CA PRO A 42 3.28 -20.45 -12.36
C PRO A 42 3.59 -20.84 -10.91
N THR A 43 3.92 -22.09 -10.61
CA THR A 43 3.74 -22.60 -9.24
C THR A 43 4.81 -22.13 -8.24
N HIS A 44 6.03 -21.81 -8.67
CA HIS A 44 7.12 -21.39 -7.76
C HIS A 44 7.27 -19.87 -7.57
N ALA A 45 6.61 -19.04 -8.39
CA ALA A 45 6.71 -17.58 -8.28
C ALA A 45 5.83 -17.01 -7.14
N PHE A 46 4.80 -17.75 -6.71
CA PHE A 46 3.91 -17.31 -5.63
C PHE A 46 4.53 -17.52 -4.24
N ASP A 47 5.30 -18.59 -4.04
CA ASP A 47 5.96 -18.86 -2.75
C ASP A 47 7.13 -17.88 -2.47
N ASP A 48 7.95 -17.56 -3.48
CA ASP A 48 9.08 -16.62 -3.30
C ASP A 48 8.58 -15.19 -3.01
N ALA A 49 7.44 -14.80 -3.59
CA ALA A 49 6.83 -13.50 -3.32
C ALA A 49 6.21 -13.42 -1.90
N ALA A 50 5.65 -14.53 -1.39
CA ALA A 50 5.10 -14.60 -0.05
C ALA A 50 6.20 -14.55 1.02
N VAL A 51 7.30 -15.27 0.82
CA VAL A 51 8.46 -15.26 1.73
C VAL A 51 9.08 -13.87 1.83
N ARG A 52 9.33 -13.18 0.70
CA ARG A 52 9.87 -11.81 0.74
C ARG A 52 8.93 -10.80 1.40
N ARG A 53 7.61 -10.96 1.20
CA ARG A 53 6.62 -10.12 1.89
C ARG A 53 6.71 -10.32 3.39
N ARG A 54 6.80 -11.57 3.84
CA ARG A 54 6.90 -11.92 5.26
C ARG A 54 8.19 -11.41 5.89
N GLU A 55 9.33 -11.54 5.21
CA GLU A 55 10.61 -10.96 5.64
C GLU A 55 10.53 -9.42 5.80
N SER A 56 9.86 -8.74 4.86
CA SER A 56 9.68 -7.29 4.95
C SER A 56 8.80 -6.85 6.14
N LEU A 57 7.79 -7.66 6.47
CA LEU A 57 6.93 -7.42 7.63
C LEU A 57 7.68 -7.64 8.95
N LEU A 58 8.50 -8.70 9.02
CA LEU A 58 9.36 -8.96 10.18
C LEU A 58 10.37 -7.84 10.41
N HIS A 59 11.00 -7.34 9.34
CA HIS A 59 11.92 -6.22 9.43
C HIS A 59 11.23 -4.95 9.96
N HIS A 60 9.98 -4.71 9.53
CA HIS A 60 9.20 -3.58 10.01
C HIS A 60 8.79 -3.72 11.49
N LEU A 61 8.44 -4.93 11.94
CA LEU A 61 8.16 -5.23 13.35
C LEU A 61 9.42 -5.10 14.22
N LEU A 62 10.58 -5.55 13.76
CA LEU A 62 11.86 -5.39 14.47
C LEU A 62 12.22 -3.90 14.67
N THR A 63 11.92 -3.08 13.66
CA THR A 63 12.11 -1.62 13.75
C THR A 63 11.21 -0.99 14.81
N ARG A 64 9.99 -1.53 14.99
CA ARG A 64 9.01 -1.03 15.96
C ARG A 64 9.23 -1.57 17.38
N PHE A 65 9.77 -2.78 17.50
CA PHE A 65 10.02 -3.47 18.77
C PHE A 65 11.49 -3.91 18.88
N PRO A 66 12.45 -2.97 18.98
CA PRO A 66 13.88 -3.27 18.98
C PRO A 66 14.37 -4.06 20.22
N HIS A 67 13.54 -4.15 21.26
CA HIS A 67 13.86 -4.84 22.52
C HIS A 67 13.17 -6.20 22.66
N MET A 68 12.48 -6.68 21.62
CA MET A 68 11.74 -7.94 21.65
C MET A 68 12.50 -9.05 20.92
N ASP A 69 12.36 -10.28 21.41
CA ASP A 69 12.98 -11.47 20.82
C ASP A 69 12.43 -11.71 19.40
N PRO A 70 13.28 -11.76 18.35
CA PRO A 70 12.88 -12.03 16.97
C PRO A 70 12.00 -13.28 16.81
N GLN A 71 12.19 -14.32 17.63
CA GLN A 71 11.37 -15.54 17.57
C GLN A 71 9.92 -15.30 18.00
N LEU A 72 9.69 -14.37 18.94
CA LEU A 72 8.34 -13.98 19.36
C LEU A 72 7.65 -13.12 18.31
N LEU A 73 8.40 -12.25 17.62
CA LEU A 73 7.87 -11.49 16.49
C LEU A 73 7.43 -12.40 15.34
N GLU A 74 8.25 -13.42 15.04
CA GLU A 74 7.94 -14.39 14.00
C GLU A 74 6.69 -15.21 14.34
N ARG A 75 6.59 -15.73 15.57
CA ARG A 75 5.38 -16.43 16.02
C ARG A 75 4.13 -15.57 16.04
N ALA A 76 4.23 -14.31 16.47
CA ALA A 76 3.10 -13.40 16.45
C ALA A 76 2.64 -13.12 15.00
N LEU A 77 3.59 -12.99 14.07
CA LEU A 77 3.28 -12.83 12.65
C LEU A 77 2.63 -14.09 12.06
N GLU A 78 3.07 -15.31 12.43
CA GLU A 78 2.42 -16.57 12.06
C GLU A 78 1.00 -16.68 12.59
N ALA A 79 0.80 -16.42 13.90
CA ALA A 79 -0.50 -16.49 14.54
C ALA A 79 -1.48 -15.45 13.97
N SER A 80 -0.96 -14.31 13.50
CA SER A 80 -1.74 -13.24 12.87
C SER A 80 -2.07 -13.48 11.39
N GLY A 81 -1.56 -14.55 10.77
CA GLY A 81 -1.75 -14.85 9.35
C GLY A 81 -1.12 -13.81 8.41
N ASP A 82 0.11 -13.38 8.71
CA ASP A 82 0.85 -12.33 7.99
C ASP A 82 0.15 -10.95 7.98
N ASN A 83 -0.76 -10.70 8.93
CA ASN A 83 -1.41 -9.41 9.11
C ASN A 83 -0.67 -8.56 10.14
N TRP A 84 -0.03 -7.49 9.66
CA TRP A 84 0.80 -6.59 10.46
C TRP A 84 0.05 -5.92 11.62
N ASP A 85 -1.18 -5.45 11.40
CA ASP A 85 -1.96 -4.76 12.45
C ASP A 85 -2.35 -5.72 13.58
N SER A 86 -2.75 -6.94 13.22
CA SER A 86 -3.07 -7.99 14.19
C SER A 86 -1.84 -8.45 14.97
N ALA A 87 -0.68 -8.57 14.31
CA ALA A 87 0.59 -8.89 14.97
C ALA A 87 0.99 -7.82 15.98
N ILE A 88 0.82 -6.54 15.64
CA ILE A 88 1.12 -5.42 16.55
C ILE A 88 0.21 -5.43 17.78
N ASN A 89 -1.08 -5.66 17.60
CA ASN A 89 -2.02 -5.71 18.72
C ASN A 89 -1.68 -6.87 19.66
N SER A 90 -1.41 -8.06 19.11
CA SER A 90 -0.98 -9.22 19.90
C SER A 90 0.34 -8.99 20.66
N LEU A 91 1.33 -8.36 20.01
CA LEU A 91 2.60 -8.03 20.66
C LEU A 91 2.46 -6.97 21.74
N ASN A 92 1.54 -6.00 21.57
CA ASN A 92 1.24 -5.01 22.59
C ASN A 92 0.49 -5.63 23.78
N GLU A 93 -0.47 -6.53 23.54
CA GLU A 93 -1.14 -7.30 24.59
C GLU A 93 -0.13 -8.11 25.41
N LEU A 94 0.80 -8.81 24.76
CA LEU A 94 1.87 -9.55 25.44
C LEU A 94 2.76 -8.64 26.32
N ARG A 95 3.02 -7.40 25.90
CA ARG A 95 3.76 -6.42 26.71
C ARG A 95 2.97 -5.94 27.92
N LEU A 96 1.67 -5.71 27.73
CA LEU A 96 0.77 -5.28 28.80
C LEU A 96 0.59 -6.40 29.82
N GLU A 97 0.38 -7.63 29.37
CA GLU A 97 0.23 -8.81 30.24
C GLU A 97 1.54 -9.14 30.97
N SER A 98 2.70 -8.93 30.33
CA SER A 98 4.00 -9.03 31.01
C SER A 98 4.19 -7.95 32.08
N ALA A 99 3.75 -6.72 31.84
CA ALA A 99 3.80 -5.64 32.83
C ALA A 99 2.80 -5.86 33.97
N ASP A 100 1.60 -6.38 33.67
CA ASP A 100 0.57 -6.72 34.64
C ASP A 100 0.94 -7.95 35.48
N ALA A 101 1.70 -8.91 34.91
CA ALA A 101 2.29 -10.02 35.64
C ALA A 101 3.39 -9.54 36.62
N ILE A 102 4.19 -8.55 36.23
CA ILE A 102 5.17 -7.91 37.13
C ILE A 102 4.45 -7.14 38.25
N LEU A 103 3.38 -6.39 37.94
CA LEU A 103 2.59 -5.68 38.95
C LEU A 103 1.87 -6.65 39.90
N SER A 104 1.31 -7.75 39.39
CA SER A 104 0.64 -8.78 40.21
C SER A 104 1.62 -9.57 41.07
N ALA A 105 2.84 -9.82 40.59
CA ALA A 105 3.91 -10.42 41.38
C ALA A 105 4.39 -9.46 42.49
N THR A 106 4.45 -8.16 42.24
CA THR A 106 4.81 -7.15 43.27
C THR A 106 3.71 -6.89 44.31
N VAL A 107 2.45 -7.23 44.02
CA VAL A 107 1.31 -7.08 44.94
C VAL A 107 1.11 -8.32 45.81
N SER A 108 1.67 -9.48 45.42
CA SER A 108 1.44 -10.75 46.12
C SER A 108 2.60 -11.23 47.00
N GLU A 109 3.75 -10.55 47.01
CA GLU A 109 4.86 -10.86 47.93
C GLU A 109 5.27 -9.62 48.74
N SER A 110 4.36 -9.16 49.59
CA SER A 110 4.76 -8.57 50.87
C SER A 110 4.83 -9.72 51.87
N GLU A 111 6.04 -10.20 52.15
CA GLU A 111 6.54 -10.55 53.48
C GLU A 111 7.80 -11.43 53.36
N ASN A 112 8.92 -10.84 53.77
CA ASN A 112 10.21 -11.44 54.12
C ASN A 112 11.25 -11.66 53.02
N GLY A 113 12.43 -11.05 53.26
CA GLY A 113 13.69 -11.77 53.08
C GLY A 113 14.63 -11.21 52.03
N LEU A 114 15.72 -10.65 52.54
CA LEU A 114 16.91 -10.22 51.81
C LEU A 114 17.61 -11.42 51.13
N SER A 115 18.22 -11.15 49.96
CA SER A 115 19.42 -11.82 49.39
C SER A 115 19.26 -12.92 48.32
N THR A 116 20.07 -12.74 47.27
CA THR A 116 20.73 -13.76 46.41
C THR A 116 19.82 -14.58 45.49
N VAL A 117 20.02 -14.62 44.16
CA VAL A 117 21.14 -15.30 43.49
C VAL A 117 21.30 -14.79 42.04
N LEU A 118 22.54 -14.45 41.70
CA LEU A 118 23.13 -14.26 40.37
C LEU A 118 22.86 -15.43 39.39
N LYS A 119 23.00 -15.17 38.07
CA LYS A 119 24.10 -15.71 37.21
C LYS A 119 23.66 -16.15 35.80
N LEU A 120 24.26 -15.51 34.79
CA LEU A 120 24.93 -16.06 33.58
C LEU A 120 25.11 -14.91 32.57
N ALA A 121 26.26 -14.21 32.53
CA ALA A 121 27.51 -14.56 31.83
C ALA A 121 27.27 -14.77 30.31
N ALA A 122 27.65 -13.86 29.41
CA ALA A 122 29.00 -13.44 28.97
C ALA A 122 29.63 -14.37 27.91
N GLU A 123 30.48 -13.75 27.07
CA GLU A 123 31.24 -14.25 25.89
C GLU A 123 30.51 -14.16 24.54
N GLY A 124 31.02 -13.54 23.47
CA GLY A 124 32.27 -12.80 23.22
C GLY A 124 32.56 -12.77 21.71
N ALA A 125 33.10 -11.66 21.18
CA ALA A 125 34.07 -11.63 20.06
C ALA A 125 34.47 -10.19 19.66
N VAL A 126 35.78 -9.95 19.69
CA VAL A 126 36.52 -8.74 19.31
C VAL A 126 36.92 -8.83 17.83
N SER A 127 36.93 -7.72 17.07
CA SER A 127 38.09 -7.27 16.24
C SER A 127 37.79 -6.00 15.42
N ASN A 128 38.80 -5.13 15.34
CA ASN A 128 38.84 -3.81 14.71
C ASN A 128 38.86 -3.84 13.16
N GLY A 129 38.41 -2.75 12.51
CA GLY A 129 38.71 -2.48 11.10
C GLY A 129 37.96 -1.29 10.49
N HIS A 130 38.66 -0.17 10.36
CA HIS A 130 38.33 1.12 9.73
C HIS A 130 37.98 1.03 8.23
N LEU A 131 36.94 1.73 7.74
CA LEU A 131 37.02 2.73 6.66
C LEU A 131 35.69 3.53 6.51
N ASP A 132 35.89 4.81 6.26
CA ASP A 132 35.02 5.96 6.02
C ASP A 132 33.90 5.79 4.95
N VAL A 133 32.78 6.50 5.13
CA VAL A 133 32.12 7.37 4.13
C VAL A 133 30.82 7.94 4.70
N ALA A 134 30.78 9.28 4.70
CA ALA A 134 29.76 10.18 5.23
C ALA A 134 28.37 10.06 4.60
N THR A 135 27.33 10.37 5.39
CA THR A 135 26.18 11.20 4.97
C THR A 135 25.54 11.83 6.22
N GLU A 136 25.22 13.10 6.09
CA GLU A 136 24.93 14.12 7.10
C GLU A 136 23.81 13.78 8.09
N ASN A 137 24.07 14.03 9.39
CA ASN A 137 23.05 14.32 10.39
C ASN A 137 23.42 15.66 11.08
N PRO A 138 22.44 16.54 11.37
CA PRO A 138 22.68 17.85 11.98
C PRO A 138 23.20 17.69 13.42
N PRO A 139 23.93 18.69 13.96
CA PRO A 139 24.63 18.53 15.21
C PRO A 139 23.63 18.46 16.37
N VAL A 140 23.72 17.37 17.13
CA VAL A 140 23.31 17.28 18.53
C VAL A 140 24.20 18.25 19.32
N THR A 141 23.87 19.53 19.29
CA THR A 141 24.43 20.56 20.15
C THR A 141 23.27 21.09 20.96
N ASP A 142 23.08 20.56 22.16
CA ASP A 142 22.44 21.31 23.25
C ASP A 142 22.70 20.66 24.61
N ASN A 143 23.02 19.37 24.67
CA ASN A 143 23.24 18.70 25.96
C ASN A 143 24.62 18.94 26.59
N CYS A 144 25.59 19.51 25.86
CA CYS A 144 26.92 19.82 26.41
C CYS A 144 27.02 21.22 27.02
N GLN A 145 26.11 22.16 26.72
CA GLN A 145 26.20 23.53 27.26
C GLN A 145 25.62 23.63 28.69
N THR A 146 24.64 22.79 29.01
CA THR A 146 23.96 22.79 30.32
C THR A 146 24.90 22.40 31.47
N SER A 147 25.87 21.51 31.22
CA SER A 147 26.82 21.06 32.24
C SER A 147 27.83 22.15 32.63
N TYR A 148 28.32 22.93 31.66
CA TYR A 148 29.23 24.05 31.91
C TYR A 148 28.56 25.16 32.71
N HIS A 149 27.33 25.55 32.36
CA HIS A 149 26.61 26.59 33.09
C HIS A 149 26.22 26.17 34.51
N THR A 150 25.95 24.89 34.75
CA THR A 150 25.61 24.39 36.09
C THR A 150 26.82 24.48 37.03
N SER A 151 28.02 24.14 36.54
CA SER A 151 29.25 24.21 37.34
C SER A 151 29.62 25.66 37.69
N GLU A 152 29.54 26.58 36.73
CA GLU A 152 29.87 27.99 36.94
C GLU A 152 28.92 28.69 37.92
N TRP A 153 27.62 28.36 37.88
CA TRP A 153 26.63 28.95 38.78
C TRP A 153 26.80 28.49 40.23
N VAL A 154 27.16 27.22 40.42
CA VAL A 154 27.47 26.67 41.75
C VAL A 154 28.69 27.37 42.36
N GLU A 155 29.74 27.59 41.58
CA GLU A 155 30.93 28.31 42.04
C GLU A 155 30.63 29.76 42.43
N LEU A 156 29.84 30.47 41.63
CA LEU A 156 29.41 31.84 41.93
C LEU A 156 28.53 31.89 43.18
N PHE A 157 27.62 30.93 43.34
CA PHE A 157 26.74 30.83 44.52
C PHE A 157 27.54 30.57 45.80
N VAL A 158 28.48 29.62 45.77
CA VAL A 158 29.36 29.31 46.91
C VAL A 158 30.26 30.50 47.24
N ARG A 159 30.83 31.18 46.23
CA ARG A 159 31.64 32.38 46.41
C ARG A 159 30.86 33.52 47.07
N GLU A 160 29.63 33.74 46.64
CA GLU A 160 28.73 34.76 47.21
C GLU A 160 28.41 34.45 48.67
N MET A 161 28.13 33.19 49.01
CA MET A 161 27.91 32.76 50.40
C MET A 161 29.18 32.86 51.25
N MET A 162 30.36 32.54 50.72
CA MET A 162 31.63 32.66 51.44
C MET A 162 32.01 34.12 51.75
N SER A 163 31.43 35.09 51.03
CA SER A 163 31.63 36.53 51.27
C SER A 163 30.69 37.10 52.36
N SER A 164 29.83 36.28 52.95
CA SER A 164 28.89 36.70 53.98
C SER A 164 29.59 37.03 55.31
N SER A 165 29.02 37.98 56.05
CA SER A 165 29.57 38.40 57.36
C SER A 165 29.06 37.54 58.52
N ASP A 166 27.85 36.98 58.38
CA ASP A 166 27.22 36.08 59.34
C ASP A 166 26.29 35.08 58.62
N ILE A 167 25.74 34.14 59.39
CA ILE A 167 24.88 33.07 58.86
C ILE A 167 23.55 33.61 58.30
N ASP A 168 23.06 34.73 58.83
CA ASP A 168 21.78 35.32 58.38
C ASP A 168 21.97 36.08 57.06
N ASP A 169 23.11 36.77 56.86
CA ASP A 169 23.53 37.36 55.59
C ASP A 169 23.76 36.28 54.53
N ALA A 170 24.43 35.17 54.89
CA ALA A 170 24.57 34.01 54.00
C ALA A 170 23.20 33.48 53.54
N ARG A 171 22.25 33.36 54.46
CA ARG A 171 20.88 32.91 54.18
C ARG A 171 20.12 33.89 53.29
N ALA A 172 20.25 35.19 53.53
CA ALA A 172 19.62 36.24 52.71
C ALA A 172 20.23 36.34 51.30
N ARG A 173 21.52 36.03 51.14
CA ARG A 173 22.18 35.94 49.83
C ARG A 173 21.75 34.68 49.08
N ALA A 174 21.73 33.53 49.76
CA ALA A 174 21.28 32.27 49.19
C ALA A 174 19.83 32.35 48.70
N SER A 175 18.92 32.93 49.50
CA SER A 175 17.51 33.08 49.11
C SER A 175 17.34 33.97 47.89
N ARG A 176 18.04 35.10 47.81
CA ARG A 176 17.99 35.99 46.63
C ARG A 176 18.52 35.33 45.37
N ALA A 177 19.64 34.61 45.48
CA ALA A 177 20.23 33.91 44.35
C ALA A 177 19.30 32.77 43.86
N LEU A 178 18.79 31.93 44.75
CA LEU A 178 17.86 30.86 44.38
C LEU A 178 16.55 31.39 43.79
N HIS A 179 16.00 32.49 44.31
CA HIS A 179 14.81 33.11 43.75
C HIS A 179 15.07 33.70 42.34
N ALA A 180 16.25 34.29 42.11
CA ALA A 180 16.62 34.76 40.77
C ALA A 180 16.76 33.59 39.78
N PHE A 181 17.33 32.47 40.23
CA PHE A 181 17.45 31.24 39.44
C PHE A 181 16.09 30.62 39.11
N GLU A 182 15.19 30.52 40.10
CA GLU A 182 13.81 30.05 39.90
C GLU A 182 13.08 30.89 38.85
N LYS A 183 13.21 32.21 38.93
CA LYS A 183 12.61 33.13 37.95
C LYS A 183 13.14 32.87 36.53
N ILE A 184 14.45 32.70 36.37
CA ILE A 184 15.07 32.41 35.07
C ILE A 184 14.60 31.06 34.51
N ILE A 185 14.51 30.02 35.35
CA ILE A 185 13.99 28.71 34.95
C ILE A 185 12.53 28.84 34.51
N MET A 186 11.70 29.50 35.31
CA MET A 186 10.27 29.64 35.01
C MET A 186 10.04 30.38 33.70
N GLU A 187 10.76 31.47 33.46
CA GLU A 187 10.70 32.23 32.21
C GLU A 187 11.17 31.39 31.01
N ARG A 188 12.30 30.69 31.15
CA ARG A 188 12.87 29.86 30.08
C ARG A 188 12.00 28.65 29.78
N THR A 189 11.72 27.81 30.77
CA THR A 189 10.92 26.59 30.62
C THR A 189 9.49 26.91 30.20
N GLY A 190 8.90 27.99 30.72
CA GLY A 190 7.57 28.45 30.31
C GLY A 190 7.53 28.92 28.86
N ALA A 191 8.48 29.75 28.44
CA ALA A 191 8.54 30.25 27.06
C ALA A 191 8.85 29.12 26.06
N GLU A 192 9.79 28.24 26.37
CA GLU A 192 10.16 27.08 25.55
C GLU A 192 8.98 26.11 25.41
N ALA A 193 8.27 25.79 26.49
CA ALA A 193 7.09 24.91 26.45
C ALA A 193 5.95 25.50 25.60
N VAL A 194 5.64 26.79 25.77
CA VAL A 194 4.62 27.47 24.97
C VAL A 194 5.01 27.50 23.49
N GLN A 195 6.28 27.78 23.19
CA GLN A 195 6.77 27.82 21.82
C GLN A 195 6.75 26.43 21.17
N ASN A 196 7.16 25.38 21.88
CA ASN A 196 7.11 24.00 21.40
C ASN A 196 5.67 23.56 21.11
N LEU A 197 4.76 23.76 22.06
CA LEU A 197 3.33 23.48 21.87
C LEU A 197 2.74 24.26 20.70
N HIS A 198 3.13 25.52 20.52
CA HIS A 198 2.68 26.33 19.38
C HIS A 198 3.15 25.74 18.04
N ARG A 199 4.44 25.35 17.93
CA ARG A 199 4.98 24.73 16.72
C ARG A 199 4.26 23.41 16.40
N GLU A 200 4.08 22.54 17.40
CA GLU A 200 3.36 21.28 17.23
C GLU A 200 1.91 21.51 16.81
N ASN A 201 1.23 22.49 17.39
CA ASN A 201 -0.14 22.82 17.04
C ASN A 201 -0.27 23.28 15.58
N VAL A 202 0.66 24.11 15.10
CA VAL A 202 0.71 24.55 13.70
C VAL A 202 0.95 23.35 12.78
N MET A 203 1.95 22.51 13.08
CA MET A 203 2.25 21.32 12.28
C MET A 203 1.06 20.35 12.21
N LEU A 204 0.38 20.09 13.33
CA LEU A 204 -0.80 19.23 13.37
C LEU A 204 -1.96 19.82 12.55
N LYS A 205 -2.16 21.14 12.60
CA LYS A 205 -3.17 21.82 11.78
C LYS A 205 -2.88 21.71 10.29
N GLU A 206 -1.62 21.83 9.89
CA GLU A 206 -1.19 21.68 8.49
C GLU A 206 -1.40 20.24 7.99
N GLN A 207 -1.02 19.25 8.78
CA GLN A 207 -1.27 17.84 8.45
C GLN A 207 -2.75 17.54 8.32
N LEU A 208 -3.58 18.04 9.24
CA LEU A 208 -5.03 17.88 9.18
C LEU A 208 -5.62 18.53 7.91
N ALA A 209 -5.15 19.71 7.54
CA ALA A 209 -5.57 20.37 6.31
C ALA A 209 -5.20 19.57 5.05
N LEU A 210 -4.01 18.96 5.02
CA LEU A 210 -3.58 18.07 3.93
C LEU A 210 -4.47 16.83 3.85
N ILE A 211 -4.69 16.15 4.97
CA ILE A 211 -5.55 14.95 5.02
C ILE A 211 -6.98 15.27 4.56
N LEU A 212 -7.53 16.42 4.95
CA LEU A 212 -8.86 16.83 4.49
C LEU A 212 -8.90 17.08 2.98
N ARG A 213 -7.85 17.71 2.42
CA ARG A 213 -7.74 17.94 0.97
C ARG A 213 -7.64 16.62 0.21
N GLU A 214 -6.82 15.68 0.69
CA GLU A 214 -6.69 14.35 0.09
C GLU A 214 -7.99 13.56 0.18
N ASN A 215 -8.68 13.61 1.32
CA ASN A 215 -10.00 12.99 1.49
C ASN A 215 -11.02 13.52 0.48
N ALA A 216 -11.00 14.83 0.20
CA ALA A 216 -11.85 15.42 -0.83
C ALA A 216 -11.51 14.92 -2.25
N VAL A 217 -10.22 14.75 -2.56
CA VAL A 217 -9.77 14.15 -3.84
C VAL A 217 -10.25 12.70 -3.95
N LEU A 218 -10.08 11.90 -2.90
CA LEU A 218 -10.54 10.51 -2.86
C LEU A 218 -12.06 10.41 -3.03
N LYS A 219 -12.84 11.22 -2.31
CA LYS A 219 -14.31 11.29 -2.47
C LYS A 219 -14.72 11.60 -3.91
N ARG A 220 -14.05 12.54 -4.57
CA ARG A 220 -14.28 12.83 -6.00
C ARG A 220 -13.93 11.64 -6.88
N GLY A 221 -12.80 10.97 -6.63
CA GLY A 221 -12.39 9.76 -7.35
C GLY A 221 -13.43 8.64 -7.23
N VAL A 222 -13.93 8.39 -6.02
CA VAL A 222 -14.97 7.38 -5.76
C VAL A 222 -16.28 7.74 -6.48
N ALA A 223 -16.71 9.00 -6.43
CA ALA A 223 -17.92 9.44 -7.14
C ALA A 223 -17.82 9.22 -8.66
N ILE A 224 -16.67 9.57 -9.26
CA ILE A 224 -16.42 9.34 -10.70
C ILE A 224 -16.42 7.84 -11.01
N GLN A 225 -15.78 7.03 -10.16
CA GLN A 225 -15.74 5.58 -10.36
C GLN A 225 -17.14 4.96 -10.28
N HIS A 226 -17.95 5.39 -9.33
CA HIS A 226 -19.34 4.94 -9.19
C HIS A 226 -20.19 5.32 -10.42
N GLU A 227 -20.04 6.55 -10.94
CA GLU A 227 -20.75 6.96 -12.16
C GLU A 227 -20.33 6.14 -13.39
N ARG A 228 -19.03 5.84 -13.51
CA ARG A 228 -18.50 4.98 -14.59
C ARG A 228 -19.02 3.56 -14.48
N GLN A 229 -19.05 2.98 -13.28
CA GLN A 229 -19.61 1.65 -13.04
C GLN A 229 -21.08 1.61 -13.44
N LYS A 230 -21.88 2.59 -13.01
CA LYS A 230 -23.29 2.68 -13.39
C LYS A 230 -23.50 2.73 -14.91
N LYS A 231 -22.67 3.49 -15.63
CA LYS A 231 -22.69 3.55 -17.11
C LYS A 231 -22.27 2.22 -17.76
N PHE A 232 -21.40 1.45 -17.11
CA PHE A 232 -20.99 0.13 -17.56
C PHE A 232 -22.11 -0.90 -17.35
N ASP A 233 -22.79 -0.86 -16.21
CA ASP A 233 -23.90 -1.76 -15.91
C ASP A 233 -25.07 -1.56 -16.90
N VAL A 234 -25.41 -0.31 -17.23
CA VAL A 234 -26.41 0.00 -18.26
C VAL A 234 -26.01 -0.56 -19.62
N ARG A 235 -24.77 -0.36 -20.05
CA ARG A 235 -24.28 -0.91 -21.33
C ARG A 235 -24.26 -2.43 -21.34
N THR A 236 -23.96 -3.06 -20.21
CA THR A 236 -24.03 -4.52 -20.06
C THR A 236 -25.46 -5.00 -20.29
N GLN A 237 -26.46 -4.34 -19.68
CA GLN A 237 -27.88 -4.67 -19.90
C GLN A 237 -28.31 -4.48 -21.36
N GLU A 238 -27.89 -3.38 -22.01
CA GLU A 238 -28.16 -3.14 -23.42
C GLU A 238 -27.57 -4.24 -24.31
N VAL A 239 -26.32 -4.64 -24.05
CA VAL A 239 -25.65 -5.73 -24.77
C VAL A 239 -26.42 -7.04 -24.61
N ASP A 240 -26.88 -7.36 -23.40
CA ASP A 240 -27.62 -8.60 -23.16
C ASP A 240 -29.01 -8.56 -23.82
N SER A 241 -29.70 -7.41 -23.82
CA SER A 241 -30.94 -7.22 -24.59
C SER A 241 -30.71 -7.42 -26.09
N LEU A 242 -29.64 -6.86 -26.66
CA LEU A 242 -29.31 -7.03 -28.07
C LEU A 242 -28.98 -8.48 -28.42
N LYS A 243 -28.24 -9.20 -27.55
CA LYS A 243 -27.99 -10.64 -27.74
C LYS A 243 -29.30 -11.43 -27.82
N GLN A 244 -30.24 -11.16 -26.92
CA GLN A 244 -31.57 -11.80 -26.95
C GLN A 244 -32.31 -11.54 -28.26
N LEU A 245 -32.32 -10.28 -28.73
CA LEU A 245 -32.95 -9.92 -30.00
C LEU A 245 -32.29 -10.61 -31.20
N VAL A 246 -30.95 -10.68 -31.22
CA VAL A 246 -30.21 -11.41 -32.25
C VAL A 246 -30.56 -12.89 -32.24
N SER A 247 -30.65 -13.53 -31.05
CA SER A 247 -31.07 -14.93 -30.94
C SER A 247 -32.50 -15.14 -31.46
N GLN A 248 -33.42 -14.23 -31.19
CA GLN A 248 -34.78 -14.29 -31.73
C GLN A 248 -34.79 -14.21 -33.26
N TYR A 249 -34.04 -13.28 -33.86
CA TYR A 249 -33.96 -13.19 -35.32
C TYR A 249 -33.28 -14.41 -35.96
N GLN A 250 -32.27 -14.99 -35.30
CA GLN A 250 -31.65 -16.23 -35.76
C GLN A 250 -32.63 -17.40 -35.76
N GLU A 251 -33.52 -17.48 -34.76
CA GLU A 251 -34.56 -18.52 -34.71
C GLU A 251 -35.61 -18.31 -35.81
N GLN A 252 -36.08 -17.07 -35.99
CA GLN A 252 -37.01 -16.73 -37.08
C GLN A 252 -36.45 -17.07 -38.46
N LEU A 253 -35.17 -16.77 -38.71
CA LEU A 253 -34.48 -17.13 -39.95
C LEU A 253 -34.49 -18.64 -40.17
N LYS A 254 -34.11 -19.44 -39.15
CA LYS A 254 -34.15 -20.91 -39.24
C LYS A 254 -35.55 -21.42 -39.55
N THR A 255 -36.59 -20.87 -38.92
CA THR A 255 -37.98 -21.26 -39.20
C THR A 255 -38.37 -20.96 -40.65
N LEU A 256 -38.03 -19.77 -41.15
CA LEU A 256 -38.30 -19.39 -42.54
C LEU A 256 -37.53 -20.24 -43.54
N GLU A 257 -36.27 -20.56 -43.26
CA GLU A 257 -35.45 -21.46 -44.08
C GLU A 257 -36.07 -22.85 -44.18
N ILE A 258 -36.50 -23.43 -43.05
CA ILE A 258 -37.18 -24.73 -43.01
C ILE A 258 -38.49 -24.68 -43.80
N ASN A 259 -39.31 -23.65 -43.60
CA ASN A 259 -40.58 -23.48 -44.32
C ASN A 259 -40.37 -23.34 -45.82
N ASN A 260 -39.38 -22.54 -46.26
CA ASN A 260 -39.06 -22.38 -47.68
C ASN A 260 -38.58 -23.68 -48.30
N TYR A 261 -37.75 -24.44 -47.58
CA TYR A 261 -37.32 -25.77 -48.01
C TYR A 261 -38.51 -26.72 -48.17
N ALA A 262 -39.40 -26.81 -47.17
CA ALA A 262 -40.60 -27.65 -47.23
C ALA A 262 -41.49 -27.29 -48.43
N LEU A 263 -41.76 -25.99 -48.64
CA LEU A 263 -42.53 -25.51 -49.79
C LEU A 263 -41.88 -25.90 -51.12
N ARG A 264 -40.55 -25.75 -51.24
CA ARG A 264 -39.79 -26.11 -52.45
C ARG A 264 -39.90 -27.61 -52.75
N VAL A 265 -39.83 -28.45 -51.72
CA VAL A 265 -40.00 -29.91 -51.85
C VAL A 265 -41.42 -30.25 -52.29
N HIS A 266 -42.45 -29.68 -51.63
CA HIS A 266 -43.85 -29.89 -52.01
C HIS A 266 -44.16 -29.44 -53.43
N LEU A 267 -43.63 -28.29 -53.85
CA LEU A 267 -43.81 -27.77 -55.21
C LEU A 267 -43.18 -28.73 -56.25
N LYS A 268 -41.97 -29.21 -56.01
CA LYS A 268 -41.30 -30.19 -56.87
C LYS A 268 -42.10 -31.49 -56.96
N GLN A 269 -42.64 -31.97 -55.84
CA GLN A 269 -43.47 -33.17 -55.81
C GLN A 269 -44.79 -32.98 -56.57
N ALA A 270 -45.45 -31.82 -56.43
CA ALA A 270 -46.66 -31.49 -57.19
C ALA A 270 -46.41 -31.44 -58.71
N GLN A 271 -45.27 -30.87 -59.14
CA GLN A 271 -44.86 -30.84 -60.56
C GLN A 271 -44.54 -32.22 -61.13
N GLN A 272 -43.98 -33.12 -60.33
CA GLN A 272 -43.66 -34.49 -60.76
C GLN A 272 -44.91 -35.39 -60.79
N ASN A 273 -45.87 -35.16 -59.89
CA ASN A 273 -47.12 -35.91 -59.81
C ASN A 273 -48.23 -35.34 -60.72
N SER A 274 -48.04 -34.16 -61.32
CA SER A 274 -48.94 -33.64 -62.34
C SER A 274 -48.68 -34.32 -63.69
N SER A 275 -49.26 -35.50 -63.90
CA SER A 275 -49.33 -36.17 -65.22
C SER A 275 -50.40 -35.54 -66.12
N MET A 276 -50.39 -34.21 -66.29
CA MET A 276 -51.29 -33.51 -67.21
C MET A 276 -50.47 -32.97 -68.39
N PRO A 277 -50.62 -33.53 -69.61
CA PRO A 277 -49.98 -32.99 -70.81
C PRO A 277 -50.55 -31.61 -71.13
N GLY A 278 -49.72 -30.58 -71.03
CA GLY A 278 -49.78 -29.35 -71.84
C GLY A 278 -51.16 -28.76 -72.16
N ARG A 279 -51.95 -28.38 -71.16
CA ARG A 279 -53.07 -27.44 -71.38
C ARG A 279 -53.04 -26.32 -70.35
N PHE A 280 -52.26 -25.29 -70.66
CA PHE A 280 -52.53 -23.95 -70.17
C PHE A 280 -53.73 -23.39 -70.96
N PRO A 281 -54.71 -22.72 -70.33
CA PRO A 281 -55.71 -21.94 -71.06
C PRO A 281 -54.97 -20.87 -71.88
N PRO A 282 -55.31 -20.67 -73.17
CA PRO A 282 -54.74 -19.57 -73.94
C PRO A 282 -55.17 -18.25 -73.29
N ASP A 283 -54.26 -17.27 -73.29
CA ASP A 283 -54.54 -15.90 -72.88
C ASP A 283 -55.90 -15.44 -73.40
N VAL A 284 -56.78 -15.06 -72.48
CA VAL A 284 -57.94 -14.25 -72.80
C VAL A 284 -57.57 -12.83 -72.38
N PHE A 285 -57.41 -11.99 -73.41
CA PHE A 285 -57.12 -10.56 -73.37
C PHE A 285 -57.95 -9.77 -72.35
#